data_AF-A0AAV5DWK7-F1
#
_entry.id   AF-A0AAV5DWK7-F1
#
_cell.length_a   1.000
_cell.length_b   1.000
_cell.length_c   1.000
_cell.angle_alpha   90.00
_cell.angle_beta   90.00
_cell.angle_gamma   90.00
#
_symmetry.space_group_name_H-M   'P 1'
#
loop_
_entity.id
_entity.type
_entity.pdbx_description
1 polymer ?
#
loop_
_entity_poly.entity_id
_entity_poly.type
_entity_poly.pdbx_seq_one_letter_code
_entity_poly.pdbx_strand_id
1 'polypeptide(L)'
;MRMTLKVSDFGLSALAESKRQDGLLHTACGTPAYVAPEVLSRKGYSGAKADVWSCGVILFVLVANYLPFHDRNLIQMYRKIARAEYRCPRHFSAELKELLYGILDPDPNTRMSISRLKRSAWYRNGSESNLGSLRMTSLNAFDIISLSTGFDMSKLFEERYGRREARFTSKQSATTVFAKLEEVARRLKLKLTNKDNGLLKLATAKEGKKGVLELDAEIFQIAPSFLLIELKKTNGDTLEYQKLMKDDIKPSLRDIVWTWEGDHQQSHLLRHAERQQPPVTPFPPLT
;
A
#
# COMPACT_ATOMS: atom_id res chain seq x y z
N MET A 1 5.87 -6.83 0.73
CA MET A 1 4.54 -6.33 1.18
C MET A 1 4.79 -5.25 2.23
N ARG A 2 4.62 -3.95 1.90
CA ARG A 2 4.51 -2.90 2.93
C ARG A 2 3.03 -2.70 3.23
N MET A 3 2.63 -2.93 4.47
CA MET A 3 1.27 -2.62 4.92
C MET A 3 1.17 -1.13 5.21
N THR A 4 0.25 -0.44 4.55
CA THR A 4 -0.04 0.98 4.82
C THR A 4 -1.05 1.07 5.96
N LEU A 5 -0.64 1.68 7.08
CA LEU A 5 -1.53 1.97 8.19
C LEU A 5 -2.55 3.05 7.77
N LYS A 6 -3.85 2.72 7.87
CA LYS A 6 -4.95 3.67 7.72
C LYS A 6 -5.68 3.76 9.06
N VAL A 7 -5.80 4.98 9.60
CA VAL A 7 -6.56 5.24 10.83
C VAL A 7 -7.99 5.61 10.46
N SER A 8 -8.97 5.04 11.15
CA SER A 8 -10.40 5.26 10.94
C SER A 8 -11.14 5.35 12.27
N ASP A 9 -12.45 5.59 12.21
CA ASP A 9 -13.34 5.69 13.38
C ASP A 9 -13.00 6.87 14.32
N PHE A 10 -13.16 8.09 13.78
CA PHE A 10 -13.01 9.34 14.52
C PHE A 10 -14.26 9.70 15.34
N GLY A 11 -15.19 8.76 15.58
CA GLY A 11 -16.45 9.02 16.30
C GLY A 11 -16.26 9.45 17.76
N LEU A 12 -15.08 9.18 18.33
CA LEU A 12 -14.68 9.60 19.67
C LEU A 12 -13.63 10.72 19.68
N SER A 13 -13.29 11.27 18.51
CA SER A 13 -12.35 12.39 18.41
C SER A 13 -12.99 13.68 18.91
N ALA A 14 -12.19 14.52 19.56
CA ALA A 14 -12.63 15.83 20.03
C ALA A 14 -11.94 16.93 19.22
N LEU A 15 -12.71 17.90 18.74
CA LEU A 15 -12.16 19.09 18.11
C LEU A 15 -11.52 20.00 19.16
N ALA A 16 -10.63 20.89 18.72
CA ALA A 16 -10.01 21.88 19.62
C ALA A 16 -11.07 22.78 20.30
N GLU A 17 -12.24 22.94 19.67
CA GLU A 17 -13.41 23.66 20.17
C GLU A 17 -14.13 22.95 21.33
N SER A 18 -13.90 21.64 21.51
CA SER A 18 -14.46 20.85 22.61
C SER A 18 -13.66 21.00 23.92
N LYS A 19 -12.57 21.78 23.91
CA LYS A 19 -11.82 22.15 25.10
C LYS A 19 -12.68 23.08 25.96
N ARG A 20 -12.64 22.87 27.29
CA ARG A 20 -13.24 23.86 28.20
C ARG A 20 -12.38 25.13 28.25
N GLN A 21 -12.83 26.14 29.00
CA GLN A 21 -12.10 27.40 29.18
C GLN A 21 -10.65 27.21 29.71
N ASP A 22 -10.34 26.06 30.30
CA ASP A 22 -9.01 25.66 30.76
C ASP A 22 -8.09 25.09 29.65
N GLY A 23 -8.59 24.94 28.41
CA GLY A 23 -7.85 24.37 27.29
C GLY A 23 -7.72 22.83 27.32
N LEU A 24 -8.44 22.15 28.21
CA LEU A 24 -8.34 20.69 28.44
C LEU A 24 -9.60 19.94 27.99
N LEU A 25 -9.43 18.65 27.69
CA LEU A 25 -10.52 17.72 27.41
C LEU A 25 -10.92 17.00 28.70
N HIS A 26 -12.23 16.80 28.91
CA HIS A 26 -12.77 16.20 30.14
C HIS A 26 -13.59 14.92 29.89
N THR A 27 -13.79 14.54 28.63
CA THR A 27 -14.52 13.33 28.26
C THR A 27 -13.63 12.10 28.39
N ALA A 28 -14.06 11.11 29.17
CA ALA A 28 -13.41 9.81 29.23
C ALA A 28 -14.02 8.89 28.15
N CYS A 29 -13.28 8.66 27.06
CA CYS A 29 -13.63 7.78 25.96
C CYS A 29 -12.52 6.74 25.73
N GLY A 30 -12.87 5.58 25.16
CA GLY A 30 -11.92 4.57 24.72
C GLY A 30 -11.92 3.26 25.53
N THR A 31 -11.21 2.26 25.01
CA THR A 31 -11.04 0.96 25.69
C THR A 31 -9.97 1.10 26.78
N PRO A 32 -10.25 0.78 28.06
CA PRO A 32 -9.38 1.09 29.20
C PRO A 32 -7.90 0.71 29.05
N ALA A 33 -7.59 -0.37 28.33
CA ALA A 33 -6.22 -0.84 28.13
C ALA A 33 -5.33 0.09 27.29
N TYR A 34 -5.93 1.00 26.51
CA TYR A 34 -5.22 1.96 25.64
C TYR A 34 -5.24 3.38 26.20
N VAL A 35 -6.05 3.63 27.25
CA VAL A 35 -6.30 4.97 27.77
C VAL A 35 -5.16 5.42 28.68
N ALA A 36 -4.74 6.68 28.52
CA ALA A 36 -3.68 7.27 29.35
C ALA A 36 -4.13 7.52 30.81
N PRO A 37 -3.23 7.45 31.80
CA PRO A 37 -3.57 7.59 33.22
C PRO A 37 -4.32 8.89 33.56
N GLU A 38 -3.94 10.00 32.92
CA GLU A 38 -4.54 11.31 33.16
C GLU A 38 -5.99 11.41 32.66
N VAL A 39 -6.36 10.65 31.62
CA VAL A 39 -7.73 10.59 31.09
C VAL A 39 -8.66 9.93 32.11
N LEU A 40 -8.17 8.91 32.82
CA LEU A 40 -8.92 8.22 33.87
C LEU A 40 -9.13 9.09 35.12
N SER A 41 -8.24 10.07 35.33
CA SER A 41 -8.27 10.93 36.52
C SER A 41 -9.36 12.01 36.46
N ARG A 42 -9.99 12.25 35.30
CA ARG A 42 -11.09 13.23 35.07
C ARG A 42 -10.78 14.67 35.53
N LYS A 43 -9.50 15.04 35.59
CA LYS A 43 -9.02 16.39 35.96
C LYS A 43 -8.76 17.29 34.74
N GLY A 44 -9.07 16.81 33.54
CA GLY A 44 -8.67 17.42 32.28
C GLY A 44 -7.37 16.82 31.73
N TYR A 45 -7.28 16.64 30.42
CA TYR A 45 -6.08 16.10 29.75
C TYR A 45 -5.78 16.77 28.42
N SER A 46 -4.52 16.61 27.96
CA SER A 46 -4.08 16.97 26.62
C SER A 46 -4.28 15.79 25.67
N GLY A 47 -5.18 15.93 24.68
CA GLY A 47 -5.46 14.86 23.69
C GLY A 47 -4.19 14.37 23.00
N ALA A 48 -3.34 15.27 22.52
CA ALA A 48 -2.09 14.90 21.86
C ALA A 48 -1.15 14.05 22.74
N LYS A 49 -1.09 14.30 24.06
CA LYS A 49 -0.27 13.49 24.98
C LYS A 49 -0.92 12.15 25.29
N ALA A 50 -2.25 12.09 25.34
CA ALA A 50 -2.99 10.85 25.50
C ALA A 50 -2.89 9.96 24.24
N ASP A 51 -2.87 10.54 23.05
CA ASP A 51 -2.66 9.83 21.78
C ASP A 51 -1.26 9.21 21.73
N VAL A 52 -0.24 9.92 22.19
CA VAL A 52 1.13 9.39 22.30
C VAL A 52 1.17 8.14 23.18
N TRP A 53 0.51 8.15 24.33
CA TRP A 53 0.41 6.97 25.19
C TRP A 53 -0.28 5.80 24.46
N SER A 54 -1.40 6.07 23.81
CA SER A 54 -2.17 5.07 23.04
C SER A 54 -1.33 4.45 21.93
N CYS A 55 -0.55 5.26 21.21
CA CYS A 55 0.43 4.81 20.22
C CYS A 55 1.52 3.91 20.84
N GLY A 56 1.97 4.20 22.07
CA GLY A 56 2.90 3.35 22.80
C GLY A 56 2.32 1.98 23.15
N VAL A 57 1.04 1.93 23.56
CA VAL A 57 0.34 0.67 23.81
C VAL A 57 0.22 -0.14 22.52
N ILE A 58 -0.16 0.49 21.40
CA ILE A 58 -0.27 -0.17 20.09
C ILE A 58 1.10 -0.70 19.64
N LEU A 59 2.16 0.11 19.75
CA LEU A 59 3.52 -0.31 19.41
C LEU A 59 3.93 -1.53 20.24
N PHE A 60 3.67 -1.52 21.55
CA PHE A 60 3.94 -2.66 22.41
C PHE A 60 3.19 -3.90 21.91
N VAL A 61 1.88 -3.79 21.64
CA VAL A 61 1.06 -4.92 21.16
C VAL A 61 1.59 -5.47 19.84
N LEU A 62 1.97 -4.61 18.89
CA LEU A 62 2.49 -5.03 17.58
C LEU A 62 3.80 -5.83 17.68
N VAL A 63 4.64 -5.56 18.69
CA VAL A 63 5.93 -6.25 18.86
C VAL A 63 5.83 -7.42 19.84
N ALA A 64 5.06 -7.27 20.93
CA ALA A 64 4.95 -8.27 22.00
C ALA A 64 3.85 -9.31 21.74
N ASN A 65 2.84 -8.98 20.92
CA ASN A 65 1.63 -9.77 20.71
C ASN A 65 0.76 -9.95 21.97
N TYR A 66 0.88 -9.06 22.96
CA TYR A 66 0.02 -8.97 24.14
C TYR A 66 -0.04 -7.53 24.68
N LEU A 67 -1.02 -7.22 25.54
CA LEU A 67 -1.19 -5.87 26.13
C LEU A 67 -0.16 -5.59 27.23
N PRO A 68 0.45 -4.38 27.27
CA PRO A 68 1.37 -4.01 28.35
C PRO A 68 0.66 -3.95 29.71
N PHE A 69 -0.60 -3.50 29.72
CA PHE A 69 -1.43 -3.38 30.92
C PHE A 69 -2.68 -4.25 30.77
N HIS A 70 -2.68 -5.38 31.46
CA HIS A 70 -3.83 -6.27 31.50
C HIS A 70 -3.94 -6.95 32.88
N ASP A 71 -5.16 -7.10 33.35
CA ASP A 71 -5.48 -7.84 34.57
C ASP A 71 -6.95 -8.28 34.54
N ARG A 72 -7.28 -9.38 35.23
CA ARG A 72 -8.67 -9.83 35.40
C ARG A 72 -9.44 -8.91 36.36
N ASN A 73 -8.71 -8.26 37.27
CA ASN A 73 -9.28 -7.27 38.17
C ASN A 73 -9.03 -5.86 37.62
N LEU A 74 -10.12 -5.15 37.28
CA LEU A 74 -10.05 -3.80 36.72
C LEU A 74 -9.28 -2.81 37.60
N ILE A 75 -9.39 -2.91 38.93
CA ILE A 75 -8.65 -2.04 39.86
C ILE A 75 -7.15 -2.31 39.75
N GLN A 76 -6.73 -3.57 39.61
CA GLN A 76 -5.33 -3.91 39.42
C GLN A 76 -4.81 -3.48 38.05
N MET A 77 -5.64 -3.60 37.01
CA MET A 77 -5.30 -3.06 35.68
C MET A 77 -5.11 -1.54 35.74
N TYR A 78 -6.01 -0.80 36.39
CA TYR A 78 -5.87 0.65 36.55
C TYR A 78 -4.64 1.04 37.37
N ARG A 79 -4.29 0.26 38.41
CA ARG A 79 -3.05 0.47 39.17
C ARG A 79 -1.81 0.27 38.30
N LYS A 80 -1.79 -0.75 37.44
CA LYS A 80 -0.70 -0.97 36.48
C LYS A 80 -0.59 0.19 35.49
N ILE A 81 -1.71 0.65 34.94
CA ILE A 81 -1.76 1.83 34.05
C ILE A 81 -1.20 3.07 34.76
N ALA A 82 -1.71 3.38 35.96
CA ALA A 82 -1.32 4.55 36.73
C ALA A 82 0.17 4.58 37.12
N ARG A 83 0.79 3.40 37.28
CA ARG A 83 2.21 3.26 37.62
C ARG A 83 3.10 2.96 36.43
N ALA A 84 2.52 2.83 35.23
CA ALA A 84 3.17 2.25 34.06
C ALA A 84 3.91 0.94 34.38
N GLU A 85 3.26 0.04 35.13
CA GLU A 85 3.81 -1.25 35.51
C GLU A 85 3.61 -2.28 34.37
N TYR A 86 4.64 -2.45 33.55
CA TYR A 86 4.70 -3.46 32.49
C TYR A 86 6.12 -4.04 32.36
N ARG A 87 6.25 -5.17 31.67
CA ARG A 87 7.54 -5.81 31.42
C ARG A 87 7.77 -5.97 29.92
N CYS A 88 8.89 -5.45 29.45
CA CYS A 88 9.36 -5.70 28.09
C CYS A 88 9.89 -7.14 27.95
N PRO A 89 9.52 -7.88 26.88
CA PRO A 89 10.12 -9.16 26.55
C PRO A 89 11.64 -9.10 26.40
N ARG A 90 12.31 -10.24 26.62
CA ARG A 90 13.78 -10.36 26.51
C ARG A 90 14.30 -10.02 25.12
N HIS A 91 13.55 -10.36 24.07
CA HIS A 91 13.92 -10.13 22.68
C HIS A 91 13.81 -8.66 22.23
N PHE A 92 13.30 -7.76 23.06
CA PHE A 92 13.25 -6.34 22.73
C PHE A 92 14.66 -5.73 22.73
N SER A 93 14.97 -4.97 21.69
CA SER A 93 16.23 -4.21 21.60
C SER A 93 16.30 -3.13 22.68
N ALA A 94 17.52 -2.65 22.99
CA ALA A 94 17.70 -1.59 23.99
C ALA A 94 17.00 -0.29 23.55
N GLU A 95 17.07 0.03 22.26
CA GLU A 95 16.49 1.22 21.65
C GLU A 95 14.96 1.18 21.68
N LEU A 96 14.35 0.00 21.46
CA LEU A 96 12.90 -0.16 21.58
C LEU A 96 12.44 0.02 23.03
N LYS A 97 13.20 -0.55 23.98
CA LYS A 97 12.89 -0.41 25.42
C LYS A 97 12.97 1.05 25.84
N GLU A 98 14.04 1.75 25.47
CA GLU A 98 14.20 3.19 25.76
C GLU A 98 13.03 4.00 25.20
N LEU A 99 12.62 3.72 23.95
CA LEU A 99 11.49 4.36 23.32
C LEU A 99 10.17 4.09 24.08
N LEU A 100 9.90 2.83 24.42
CA LEU A 100 8.68 2.45 25.15
C LEU A 100 8.63 3.05 26.55
N TYR A 101 9.74 3.08 27.29
CA TYR A 101 9.80 3.74 28.60
C TYR A 101 9.54 5.24 28.51
N GLY A 102 9.99 5.90 27.44
CA GLY A 102 9.70 7.31 27.22
C GLY A 102 8.27 7.61 26.79
N ILE A 103 7.66 6.74 25.98
CA ILE A 103 6.27 6.92 25.49
C ILE A 103 5.25 6.56 26.58
N LEU A 104 5.49 5.46 27.31
CA LEU A 104 4.62 4.96 28.38
C LEU A 104 5.02 5.52 29.75
N ASP A 105 5.42 6.80 29.78
CA ASP A 105 5.62 7.56 31.00
C ASP A 105 4.25 8.01 31.55
N PRO A 106 3.90 7.65 32.80
CA PRO A 106 2.61 8.00 33.37
C PRO A 106 2.45 9.52 33.60
N ASP A 107 3.54 10.28 33.75
CA ASP A 107 3.46 11.74 33.84
C ASP A 107 3.45 12.37 32.43
N PRO A 108 2.35 13.02 32.01
CA PRO A 108 2.26 13.64 30.70
C PRO A 108 3.30 14.76 30.47
N ASN A 109 3.88 15.36 31.51
CA ASN A 109 4.86 16.44 31.36
C ASN A 109 6.26 15.95 31.01
N THR A 110 6.63 14.76 31.48
CA THR A 110 7.90 14.10 31.17
C THR A 110 7.77 13.12 30.00
N ARG A 111 6.54 12.71 29.66
CA ARG A 111 6.23 11.84 28.51
C ARG A 111 6.85 12.34 27.20
N MET A 112 7.49 11.43 26.49
CA MET A 112 8.20 11.70 25.24
C MET A 112 7.28 12.33 24.18
N SER A 113 7.67 13.50 23.66
CA SER A 113 6.95 14.13 22.55
C SER A 113 7.21 13.42 21.22
N ILE A 114 6.27 13.56 20.26
CA ILE A 114 6.45 13.05 18.88
C ILE A 114 7.74 13.56 18.24
N SER A 115 8.09 14.83 18.47
CA SER A 115 9.34 15.42 17.95
C SER A 115 10.58 14.71 18.51
N ARG A 116 10.57 14.32 19.79
CA ARG A 116 11.66 13.55 20.41
C ARG A 116 11.66 12.10 19.94
N LEU A 117 10.49 11.47 19.82
CA LEU A 117 10.31 10.12 19.28
C LEU A 117 10.92 9.98 17.89
N LYS A 118 10.64 10.92 16.98
CA LYS A 118 11.18 10.93 15.61
C LYS A 118 12.72 11.00 15.55
N ARG A 119 13.37 11.46 16.62
CA ARG A 119 14.83 11.52 16.74
C ARG A 119 15.44 10.29 17.41
N SER A 120 14.63 9.37 17.93
CA SER A 120 15.12 8.15 18.58
C SER A 120 15.86 7.25 17.58
N ALA A 121 16.87 6.53 18.06
CA ALA A 121 17.62 5.58 17.25
C ALA A 121 16.70 4.50 16.67
N TRP A 122 15.73 4.01 17.44
CA TRP A 122 14.77 3.00 16.98
C TRP A 122 13.94 3.48 15.78
N TYR A 123 13.41 4.71 15.85
CA TYR A 123 12.63 5.30 14.75
C TYR A 123 13.48 5.52 13.49
N ARG A 124 14.73 5.98 13.66
CA ARG A 124 15.64 6.23 12.55
C ARG A 124 16.18 4.96 11.90
N ASN A 125 16.51 3.93 12.68
CA ASN A 125 17.05 2.67 12.17
C ASN A 125 16.02 1.92 11.30
N GLY A 126 14.72 2.06 11.58
CA GLY A 126 13.65 1.55 10.72
C GLY A 126 13.51 2.27 9.37
N SER A 127 14.14 3.45 9.20
CA SER A 127 14.08 4.25 7.97
C SER A 127 15.27 4.03 7.03
N GLU A 128 16.41 3.52 7.51
CA GLU A 128 17.67 3.44 6.76
C GLU A 128 17.98 2.06 6.13
N SER A 129 17.21 1.00 6.40
CA SER A 129 17.47 -0.34 5.83
C SER A 129 16.99 -0.54 4.38
N ASN A 130 16.94 0.52 3.57
CA ASN A 130 16.59 0.45 2.13
C ASN A 130 17.52 1.29 1.26
N LEU A 131 18.83 1.14 1.46
CA LEU A 131 19.83 1.67 0.52
C LEU A 131 20.60 0.50 -0.09
N GLY A 132 20.17 0.05 -1.28
CA GLY A 132 20.93 -0.92 -2.09
C GLY A 132 20.15 -1.94 -2.93
N SER A 133 18.82 -1.97 -2.90
CA SER A 133 18.03 -2.85 -3.78
C SER A 133 16.85 -2.08 -4.36
N LEU A 134 16.57 -2.26 -5.66
CA LEU A 134 15.49 -1.61 -6.41
C LEU A 134 14.23 -1.42 -5.55
N ARG A 135 13.96 -0.18 -5.15
CA ARG A 135 12.83 0.16 -4.26
C ARG A 135 11.52 0.10 -5.05
N MET A 136 11.00 -1.08 -5.33
CA MET A 136 9.71 -1.20 -6.04
C MET A 136 8.54 -0.76 -5.14
N THR A 137 7.58 -0.06 -5.73
CA THR A 137 6.31 0.29 -5.08
C THR A 137 5.49 -1.00 -4.84
N SER A 138 5.13 -1.30 -3.59
CA SER A 138 4.26 -2.44 -3.28
C SER A 138 2.80 -2.01 -3.26
N LEU A 139 1.92 -2.70 -3.99
CA LEU A 139 0.49 -2.42 -3.99
C LEU A 139 -0.23 -3.21 -2.89
N ASN A 140 -1.20 -2.58 -2.24
CA ASN A 140 -2.13 -3.24 -1.32
C ASN A 140 -3.44 -3.62 -2.05
N ALA A 141 -4.32 -4.35 -1.37
CA ALA A 141 -5.59 -4.81 -1.94
C ALA A 141 -6.51 -3.66 -2.42
N PHE A 142 -6.56 -2.52 -1.71
CA PHE A 142 -7.32 -1.35 -2.14
C PHE A 142 -6.73 -0.71 -3.39
N ASP A 143 -5.40 -0.66 -3.50
CA ASP A 143 -4.75 -0.13 -4.70
C ASP A 143 -5.08 -1.02 -5.90
N ILE A 144 -5.02 -2.36 -5.74
CA ILE A 144 -5.40 -3.32 -6.80
C ILE A 144 -6.86 -3.15 -7.21
N ILE A 145 -7.78 -2.96 -6.24
CA ILE A 145 -9.20 -2.72 -6.52
C ILE A 145 -9.39 -1.40 -7.27
N SER A 146 -8.68 -0.34 -6.86
CA SER A 146 -8.73 0.97 -7.53
C SER A 146 -8.21 0.91 -8.96
N LEU A 147 -7.31 -0.02 -9.27
CA LEU A 147 -6.78 -0.24 -10.63
C LEU A 147 -7.69 -1.15 -11.47
N SER A 148 -8.70 -1.79 -10.88
CA SER A 148 -9.60 -2.68 -11.62
C SER A 148 -10.48 -1.91 -12.59
N THR A 149 -10.53 -2.36 -13.85
CA THR A 149 -11.45 -1.83 -14.87
C THR A 149 -12.94 -1.92 -14.47
N GLY A 150 -13.29 -2.76 -13.49
CA GLY A 150 -14.66 -2.89 -12.98
C GLY A 150 -15.12 -1.70 -12.12
N PHE A 151 -14.17 -0.90 -11.61
CA PHE A 151 -14.43 0.34 -10.87
C PHE A 151 -13.97 1.58 -11.65
N ASP A 152 -13.49 1.39 -12.88
CA ASP A 152 -13.07 2.49 -13.75
C ASP A 152 -14.28 3.25 -14.30
N MET A 153 -14.64 4.32 -13.58
CA MET A 153 -15.71 5.24 -13.96
C MET A 153 -15.33 6.15 -15.13
N SER A 154 -14.08 6.10 -15.64
CA SER A 154 -13.66 6.88 -16.80
C SER A 154 -14.43 6.51 -18.06
N LYS A 155 -15.09 5.35 -18.10
CA LYS A 155 -16.02 4.99 -19.18
C LYS A 155 -17.40 5.64 -19.06
N LEU A 156 -17.77 6.12 -17.87
CA LEU A 156 -19.03 6.84 -17.63
C LEU A 156 -18.94 8.29 -18.13
N PHE A 157 -17.73 8.85 -18.10
CA PHE A 157 -17.42 10.14 -18.72
C PHE A 157 -16.90 9.86 -20.13
N GLU A 158 -17.64 10.21 -21.17
CA GLU A 158 -17.19 10.03 -22.57
C GLU A 158 -15.88 10.79 -22.86
N GLU A 159 -14.72 10.23 -22.49
CA GLU A 159 -13.46 10.66 -23.05
C GLU A 159 -13.35 10.04 -24.45
N ARG A 160 -13.64 10.87 -25.47
CA ARG A 160 -13.50 10.53 -26.90
C ARG A 160 -12.07 10.14 -27.35
N TYR A 161 -11.16 9.87 -26.43
CA TYR A 161 -9.77 9.55 -26.70
C TYR A 161 -9.36 8.33 -25.86
N GLY A 162 -9.26 7.18 -26.54
CA GLY A 162 -9.16 5.86 -25.92
C GLY A 162 -8.02 5.60 -24.94
N ARG A 163 -8.02 4.37 -24.40
CA ARG A 163 -7.19 3.90 -23.28
C ARG A 163 -5.72 4.30 -23.43
N ARG A 164 -5.22 5.07 -22.44
CA ARG A 164 -3.84 5.60 -22.39
C ARG A 164 -2.89 4.74 -21.56
N GLU A 165 -3.37 3.60 -21.09
CA GLU A 165 -2.64 2.71 -20.20
C GLU A 165 -2.91 1.25 -20.56
N ALA A 166 -1.93 0.40 -20.32
CA ALA A 166 -2.02 -1.04 -20.46
C ALA A 166 -1.34 -1.68 -19.26
N ARG A 167 -1.99 -2.68 -18.66
CA ARG A 167 -1.43 -3.41 -17.53
C ARG A 167 -1.29 -4.89 -17.84
N PHE A 168 -0.27 -5.52 -17.29
CA PHE A 168 -0.14 -6.96 -17.29
C PHE A 168 0.47 -7.45 -15.99
N THR A 169 0.21 -8.71 -15.65
CA THR A 169 0.83 -9.37 -14.51
C THR A 169 1.95 -10.29 -14.94
N SER A 170 2.95 -10.49 -14.09
CA SER A 170 4.06 -11.42 -14.31
C SER A 170 4.36 -12.22 -13.04
N LYS A 171 4.77 -13.49 -13.23
CA LYS A 171 5.34 -14.33 -12.16
C LYS A 171 6.87 -14.33 -12.14
N GLN A 172 7.50 -13.63 -13.08
CA GLN A 172 8.94 -13.56 -13.15
C GLN A 172 9.49 -12.57 -12.12
N SER A 173 10.79 -12.66 -11.85
CA SER A 173 11.47 -11.73 -10.96
C SER A 173 11.47 -10.31 -11.55
N ALA A 174 11.53 -9.29 -10.68
CA ALA A 174 11.59 -7.91 -11.12
C ALA A 174 12.81 -7.64 -12.00
N THR A 175 13.95 -8.26 -11.68
CA THR A 175 15.18 -8.19 -12.49
C THR A 175 14.95 -8.72 -13.90
N THR A 176 14.21 -9.82 -14.04
CA THR A 176 13.92 -10.41 -15.35
C THR A 176 12.95 -9.52 -16.15
N VAL A 177 11.90 -9.01 -15.51
CA VAL A 177 10.95 -8.07 -16.14
C VAL A 177 11.67 -6.80 -16.59
N PHE A 178 12.53 -6.25 -15.74
CA PHE A 178 13.33 -5.06 -16.04
C PHE A 178 14.25 -5.31 -17.25
N ALA A 179 15.07 -6.37 -17.21
CA ALA A 179 15.96 -6.71 -18.32
C ALA A 179 15.19 -6.91 -19.64
N LYS A 180 13.98 -7.47 -19.58
CA LYS A 180 13.12 -7.60 -20.74
C LYS A 180 12.64 -6.24 -21.27
N LEU A 181 12.20 -5.33 -20.40
CA LEU A 181 11.81 -3.98 -20.80
C LEU A 181 12.98 -3.22 -21.43
N GLU A 182 14.20 -3.39 -20.92
CA GLU A 182 15.42 -2.85 -21.53
C GLU A 182 15.69 -3.44 -22.92
N GLU A 183 15.57 -4.77 -23.07
CA GLU A 183 15.72 -5.45 -24.36
C GLU A 183 14.74 -4.90 -25.40
N VAL A 184 13.47 -4.74 -25.01
CA VAL A 184 12.42 -4.19 -25.87
C VAL A 184 12.71 -2.73 -26.23
N ALA A 185 13.08 -1.91 -25.26
CA ALA A 185 13.44 -0.51 -25.51
C ALA A 185 14.57 -0.40 -26.54
N ARG A 186 15.63 -1.21 -26.39
CA ARG A 186 16.76 -1.25 -27.32
C ARG A 186 16.34 -1.70 -28.71
N ARG A 187 15.53 -2.77 -28.83
CA ARG A 187 15.04 -3.27 -30.12
C ARG A 187 14.21 -2.22 -30.86
N LEU A 188 13.35 -1.52 -30.13
CA LEU A 188 12.47 -0.49 -30.68
C LEU A 188 13.14 0.89 -30.80
N LYS A 189 14.44 0.99 -30.50
CA LYS A 189 15.21 2.25 -30.51
C LYS A 189 14.57 3.34 -29.64
N LEU A 190 13.96 2.95 -28.53
CA LEU A 190 13.42 3.85 -27.52
C LEU A 190 14.57 4.27 -26.59
N LYS A 191 14.57 5.54 -26.21
CA LYS A 191 15.42 6.05 -25.13
C LYS A 191 14.82 5.60 -23.82
N LEU A 192 15.59 4.84 -23.04
CA LEU A 192 15.21 4.39 -21.71
C LEU A 192 15.92 5.24 -20.66
N THR A 193 15.14 5.78 -19.72
CA THR A 193 15.66 6.45 -18.53
C THR A 193 15.13 5.73 -17.30
N ASN A 194 16.04 5.21 -16.48
CA ASN A 194 15.68 4.64 -15.18
C ASN A 194 15.47 5.78 -14.18
N LYS A 195 14.28 5.85 -13.57
CA LYS A 195 13.99 6.76 -12.47
C LYS A 195 13.93 5.94 -11.17
N ASP A 196 14.07 6.63 -10.04
CA ASP A 196 13.92 5.99 -8.74
C ASP A 196 12.57 5.27 -8.60
N ASN A 197 12.55 4.27 -7.72
CA ASN A 197 11.37 3.50 -7.31
C ASN A 197 10.77 2.50 -8.33
N GLY A 198 11.53 2.05 -9.34
CA GLY A 198 11.03 1.07 -10.31
C GLY A 198 10.15 1.66 -11.41
N LEU A 199 10.28 2.97 -11.62
CA LEU A 199 9.66 3.70 -12.72
C LEU A 199 10.67 3.84 -13.86
N LEU A 200 10.32 3.30 -15.03
CA LEU A 200 11.11 3.41 -16.25
C LEU A 200 10.42 4.36 -17.22
N LYS A 201 11.14 5.36 -17.73
CA LYS A 201 10.62 6.22 -18.80
C LYS A 201 11.15 5.75 -20.14
N LEU A 202 10.25 5.45 -21.08
CA LEU A 202 10.56 5.10 -22.46
C LEU A 202 10.09 6.23 -23.38
N ALA A 203 10.99 6.72 -24.24
CA ALA A 203 10.68 7.79 -25.19
C ALA A 203 11.10 7.42 -26.62
N THR A 204 10.29 7.76 -27.61
CA THR A 204 10.68 7.60 -29.02
C THR A 204 11.83 8.54 -29.37
N ALA A 205 12.74 8.09 -30.24
CA ALA A 205 13.84 8.95 -30.70
C ALA A 205 13.38 10.05 -31.67
N LYS A 206 12.25 9.84 -32.34
CA LYS A 206 11.66 10.76 -33.32
C LYS A 206 10.41 11.42 -32.77
N GLU A 207 10.21 12.67 -33.17
CA GLU A 207 9.03 13.45 -32.83
C GLU A 207 7.86 13.07 -33.76
N GLY A 208 6.71 12.77 -33.16
CA GLY A 208 5.46 12.48 -33.86
C GLY A 208 4.61 13.73 -34.07
N LYS A 209 3.37 13.53 -34.55
CA LYS A 209 2.43 14.65 -34.84
C LYS A 209 2.07 15.49 -33.60
N LYS A 210 2.22 14.93 -32.39
CA LYS A 210 1.91 15.59 -31.11
C LYS A 210 3.12 15.62 -30.17
N GLY A 211 4.31 15.77 -30.74
CA GLY A 211 5.56 15.72 -30.00
C GLY A 211 6.11 14.30 -29.86
N VAL A 212 7.15 14.16 -29.04
CA VAL A 212 7.79 12.87 -28.75
C VAL A 212 6.82 12.00 -27.95
N LEU A 213 6.64 10.74 -28.39
CA LEU A 213 5.86 9.76 -27.65
C LEU A 213 6.66 9.29 -26.44
N GLU A 214 6.08 9.50 -25.25
CA GLU A 214 6.66 9.07 -23.99
C GLU A 214 5.67 8.18 -23.24
N LEU A 215 6.20 7.11 -22.64
CA LEU A 215 5.45 6.22 -21.76
C LEU A 215 6.28 5.86 -20.53
N ASP A 216 5.60 5.81 -19.40
CA ASP A 216 6.16 5.34 -18.14
C ASP A 216 5.78 3.87 -17.97
N ALA A 217 6.76 3.03 -17.63
CA ALA A 217 6.60 1.65 -17.22
C ALA A 217 6.86 1.56 -15.72
N GLU A 218 5.84 1.33 -14.93
CA GLU A 218 5.95 1.20 -13.47
C GLU A 218 5.75 -0.26 -13.06
N ILE A 219 6.68 -0.78 -12.26
CA ILE A 219 6.66 -2.17 -11.80
C ILE A 219 6.25 -2.21 -10.33
N PHE A 220 5.09 -2.79 -10.08
CA PHE A 220 4.51 -2.93 -8.76
C PHE A 220 4.65 -4.35 -8.23
N GLN A 221 5.12 -4.50 -7.00
CA GLN A 221 5.11 -5.79 -6.33
C GLN A 221 3.76 -6.02 -5.62
N ILE A 222 3.01 -7.03 -6.07
CA ILE A 222 1.77 -7.45 -5.41
C ILE A 222 2.07 -8.53 -4.36
N ALA A 223 2.91 -9.52 -4.70
CA ALA A 223 3.34 -10.60 -3.82
C ALA A 223 4.82 -10.97 -4.12
N PRO A 224 5.50 -11.76 -3.28
CA PRO A 224 6.92 -12.11 -3.49
C PRO A 224 7.24 -12.64 -4.89
N SER A 225 6.30 -13.34 -5.53
CA SER A 225 6.42 -13.90 -6.89
C SER A 225 5.32 -13.40 -7.83
N PHE A 226 4.75 -12.21 -7.59
CA PHE A 226 3.68 -11.66 -8.42
C PHE A 226 3.84 -10.15 -8.59
N LEU A 227 4.04 -9.73 -9.84
CA LEU A 227 4.24 -8.34 -10.23
C LEU A 227 3.07 -7.87 -11.09
N LEU A 228 2.71 -6.60 -10.94
CA LEU A 228 1.85 -5.86 -11.87
C LEU A 228 2.71 -4.80 -12.55
N ILE A 229 2.66 -4.77 -13.88
CA ILE A 229 3.37 -3.78 -14.68
C ILE A 229 2.30 -2.89 -15.30
N GLU A 230 2.41 -1.58 -15.09
CA GLU A 230 1.62 -0.57 -15.77
C GLU A 230 2.48 0.13 -16.81
N LEU A 231 1.99 0.18 -18.05
CA LEU A 231 2.55 0.95 -19.14
C LEU A 231 1.58 2.08 -19.43
N LYS A 232 2.00 3.33 -19.20
CA LYS A 232 1.13 4.51 -19.27
C LYS A 232 1.71 5.57 -20.18
N LYS A 233 0.94 6.03 -21.16
CA LYS A 233 1.31 7.16 -22.01
C LYS A 233 1.36 8.44 -21.19
N THR A 234 2.51 9.10 -21.16
CA THR A 234 2.72 10.38 -20.46
C THR A 234 2.77 11.57 -21.41
N ASN A 235 3.20 11.37 -22.66
CA ASN A 235 3.22 12.41 -23.70
C ASN A 235 3.01 11.83 -25.10
N GLY A 236 2.73 12.67 -26.10
CA GLY A 236 2.63 12.28 -27.51
C GLY A 236 1.26 11.77 -27.95
N ASP A 237 1.19 11.26 -29.18
CA ASP A 237 -0.09 10.88 -29.81
C ASP A 237 -0.66 9.56 -29.29
N THR A 238 -1.97 9.52 -29.04
CA THR A 238 -2.64 8.33 -28.47
C THR A 238 -2.75 7.18 -29.48
N LEU A 239 -2.94 7.46 -30.78
CA LEU A 239 -3.03 6.41 -31.79
C LEU A 239 -1.65 5.79 -32.04
N GLU A 240 -0.61 6.63 -32.02
CA GLU A 240 0.78 6.17 -32.07
C GLU A 240 1.11 5.26 -30.88
N TYR A 241 0.74 5.66 -29.66
CA TYR A 241 0.85 4.81 -28.46
C TYR A 241 0.13 3.46 -28.63
N GLN A 242 -1.13 3.48 -29.07
CA GLN A 242 -1.92 2.25 -29.22
C GLN A 242 -1.31 1.31 -30.27
N LYS A 243 -0.81 1.87 -31.37
CA LYS A 243 -0.13 1.10 -32.42
C LYS A 243 1.17 0.48 -31.90
N LEU A 244 2.03 1.27 -31.26
CA LEU A 244 3.28 0.80 -30.64
C LEU A 244 3.01 -0.31 -29.61
N MET A 245 1.98 -0.14 -28.78
CA MET A 245 1.58 -1.14 -27.80
C MET A 245 1.13 -2.44 -28.46
N LYS A 246 0.27 -2.36 -29.48
CA LYS A 246 -0.34 -3.52 -30.14
C LYS A 246 0.65 -4.29 -31.02
N ASP A 247 1.39 -3.58 -31.85
CA ASP A 247 2.17 -4.16 -32.95
C ASP A 247 3.59 -4.54 -32.47
N ASP A 248 4.14 -3.81 -31.51
CA ASP A 248 5.53 -3.96 -31.07
C ASP A 248 5.64 -4.45 -29.62
N ILE A 249 5.16 -3.68 -28.64
CA ILE A 249 5.42 -3.95 -27.21
C ILE A 249 4.70 -5.22 -26.72
N LYS A 250 3.41 -5.38 -26.96
CA LYS A 250 2.66 -6.57 -26.49
C LYS A 250 3.25 -7.89 -27.04
N PRO A 251 3.54 -8.02 -28.35
CA PRO A 251 4.20 -9.22 -28.88
C PRO A 251 5.58 -9.47 -28.28
N SER A 252 6.30 -8.39 -27.98
CA SER A 252 7.66 -8.42 -27.45
C SER A 252 7.79 -8.91 -26.01
N LEU A 253 6.71 -8.82 -25.22
CA LEU A 253 6.69 -9.17 -23.79
C LEU A 253 5.98 -10.51 -23.50
N ARG A 254 5.61 -11.28 -24.55
CA ARG A 254 4.83 -12.52 -24.41
C ARG A 254 5.44 -13.56 -23.49
N ASP A 255 6.76 -13.59 -23.40
CA ASP A 255 7.54 -14.49 -22.55
C ASP A 255 7.45 -14.14 -21.05
N ILE A 256 7.22 -12.87 -20.71
CA ILE A 256 7.13 -12.42 -19.32
C ILE A 256 5.69 -12.17 -18.84
N VAL A 257 4.74 -12.08 -19.76
CA VAL A 257 3.34 -11.81 -19.44
C VAL A 257 2.64 -13.08 -18.96
N TRP A 258 2.02 -13.00 -17.78
CA TRP A 258 1.07 -14.00 -17.30
C TRP A 258 -0.35 -13.72 -17.82
N THR A 259 -0.85 -12.49 -17.64
CA THR A 259 -2.12 -12.04 -18.26
C THR A 259 -2.12 -10.55 -18.51
N TRP A 260 -2.72 -10.11 -19.62
CA TRP A 260 -3.03 -8.69 -19.87
C TRP A 260 -4.38 -8.32 -19.27
N GLU A 261 -4.47 -7.12 -18.73
CA GLU A 261 -5.73 -6.56 -18.24
C GLU A 261 -6.70 -6.25 -19.40
N GLY A 262 -7.83 -6.97 -19.43
CA GLY A 262 -8.87 -6.85 -20.44
C GLY A 262 -9.00 -8.05 -21.40
N ASP A 263 -8.02 -8.97 -21.42
CA ASP A 263 -8.08 -10.17 -22.29
C ASP A 263 -9.20 -11.16 -21.88
N HIS A 264 -9.75 -11.03 -20.67
CA HIS A 264 -10.84 -11.90 -20.21
C HIS A 264 -12.20 -11.66 -20.88
N GLN A 265 -12.41 -10.55 -21.61
CA GLN A 265 -13.67 -10.35 -22.35
C GLN A 265 -13.82 -11.23 -23.60
N GLN A 266 -12.74 -11.81 -24.16
CA GLN A 266 -12.86 -12.73 -25.30
C GLN A 266 -13.04 -14.20 -24.89
N SER A 267 -12.59 -14.60 -23.70
CA SER A 267 -12.71 -15.98 -23.23
C SER A 267 -14.14 -16.40 -22.86
N HIS A 268 -15.00 -15.45 -22.46
CA HIS A 268 -16.41 -15.74 -22.17
C HIS A 268 -17.27 -15.86 -23.44
N LEU A 269 -16.94 -15.15 -24.51
CA LEU A 269 -17.69 -15.22 -25.77
C LEU A 269 -17.42 -16.51 -26.55
N LEU A 270 -16.18 -17.05 -26.49
CA LEU A 270 -15.84 -18.34 -27.10
C LEU A 270 -16.47 -19.53 -26.35
N ARG A 271 -16.55 -19.46 -25.01
CA ARG A 271 -17.21 -20.52 -24.21
C ARG A 271 -18.74 -20.57 -24.36
N HIS A 272 -19.36 -19.48 -24.81
CA HIS A 272 -20.79 -19.49 -25.16
C HIS A 272 -21.06 -20.03 -26.57
N ALA A 273 -20.13 -19.87 -27.51
CA ALA A 273 -20.25 -20.42 -28.86
C ALA A 273 -20.06 -21.95 -28.91
N GLU A 274 -19.19 -22.52 -28.06
CA GLU A 274 -18.99 -23.97 -27.96
C GLU A 274 -20.12 -24.71 -27.23
N ARG A 275 -20.96 -23.99 -26.46
CA ARG A 275 -22.13 -24.56 -25.76
C ARG A 275 -23.41 -24.64 -26.59
N GLN A 276 -23.37 -24.21 -27.85
CA GLN A 276 -24.54 -24.23 -28.76
C GLN A 276 -24.40 -25.18 -29.95
N GLN A 277 -23.44 -26.12 -29.94
CA GLN A 277 -23.50 -27.24 -30.89
C GLN A 277 -24.65 -28.17 -30.48
N PRO A 278 -25.59 -28.50 -31.39
CA PRO A 278 -26.63 -29.47 -31.10
C PRO A 278 -26.00 -30.85 -30.86
N PRO A 279 -26.61 -31.68 -30.00
CA PRO A 279 -26.06 -32.99 -29.66
C PRO A 279 -25.94 -33.85 -30.91
N VAL A 280 -24.76 -34.45 -31.11
CA VAL A 280 -24.54 -35.49 -32.11
C VAL A 280 -25.43 -36.67 -31.75
N THR A 281 -26.39 -37.01 -32.60
CA THR A 281 -27.28 -38.16 -32.40
C THR A 281 -26.44 -39.45 -32.43
N PRO A 282 -26.56 -40.34 -31.43
CA PRO A 282 -25.85 -41.61 -31.45
C PRO A 282 -26.35 -42.51 -32.58
N PHE A 283 -25.42 -43.14 -33.28
CA PHE A 283 -25.71 -44.14 -34.32
C PHE A 283 -26.50 -45.33 -33.74
N PRO A 284 -27.44 -45.92 -34.50
CA PRO A 284 -28.15 -47.12 -34.06
C PRO A 284 -27.19 -48.33 -34.01
N PRO A 285 -27.42 -49.29 -33.10
CA PRO A 285 -26.59 -50.48 -33.01
C PRO A 285 -26.77 -51.36 -34.27
N LEU A 286 -25.64 -51.84 -34.77
CA LEU A 286 -25.57 -52.83 -35.85
C LEU A 286 -26.15 -54.17 -35.37
N THR A 287 -27.18 -54.63 -36.05
CA THR A 287 -27.61 -56.04 -36.10
C THR A 287 -27.38 -56.57 -37.50
#